data_AF-A0A173YS13-F1
#
_entry.id   AF-A0A173YS13-F1
#
_cell.length_a   1.000
_cell.length_b   1.000
_cell.length_c   1.000
_cell.angle_alpha   90.00
_cell.angle_beta   90.00
_cell.angle_gamma   90.00
#
_symmetry.space_group_name_H-M   'P 1'
#
loop_
_entity.id
_entity.type
_entity.pdbx_description
1 polymer ?
#
loop_
_entity_poly.entity_id
_entity_poly.type
_entity_poly.pdbx_seq_one_letter_code
_entity_poly.pdbx_strand_id
1 'polypeptide(L)'
;MRYNFDREWKFSLGDFGILPESMSHGAVYGFSKAGGITGAAALEFDDSIWETVDLPHDWQHSQELDLTAPADHGYRRGLKGWYRKKFCLDECDKYRSLSLVFDGIAGITDIYLNGCKHRCTRGTNKIK
;
A
#
# COMPACT_ATOMS: atom_id res chain seq x y z
N MET A 1 0.62 -23.90 3.05
CA MET A 1 -0.62 -23.49 3.74
C MET A 1 -0.95 -22.08 3.29
N ARG A 2 -2.22 -21.77 2.95
CA ARG A 2 -2.64 -20.43 2.51
C ARG A 2 -3.52 -19.86 3.62
N TYR A 3 -3.11 -18.74 4.19
CA TYR A 3 -3.90 -17.98 5.14
C TYR A 3 -4.70 -16.92 4.41
N ASN A 4 -5.96 -16.72 4.80
CA ASN A 4 -6.73 -15.58 4.33
C ASN A 4 -6.15 -14.33 5.01
N PHE A 5 -5.76 -13.34 4.19
CA PHE A 5 -5.13 -12.12 4.66
C PHE A 5 -5.98 -10.88 4.37
N ASP A 6 -7.28 -11.06 4.13
CA ASP A 6 -8.17 -10.04 3.59
C ASP A 6 -8.75 -9.13 4.67
N ARG A 7 -8.78 -9.56 5.94
CA ARG A 7 -9.44 -8.80 7.00
C ARG A 7 -8.55 -7.73 7.64
N GLU A 8 -9.17 -6.73 8.24
CA GLU A 8 -8.54 -5.74 9.14
C GLU A 8 -7.38 -4.96 8.51
N TRP A 9 -7.54 -4.57 7.25
CA TRP A 9 -6.64 -3.61 6.62
C TRP A 9 -6.98 -2.19 7.08
N LYS A 10 -5.97 -1.33 7.11
CA LYS A 10 -6.15 0.11 7.27
C LYS A 10 -6.16 0.78 5.91
N PHE A 11 -7.17 1.61 5.64
CA PHE A 11 -7.32 2.36 4.40
C PHE A 11 -7.37 3.87 4.67
N SER A 12 -6.72 4.64 3.80
CA SER A 12 -6.90 6.08 3.74
C SER A 12 -6.80 6.59 2.31
N LEU A 13 -7.72 7.48 1.95
CA LEU A 13 -7.70 8.21 0.69
C LEU A 13 -6.81 9.45 0.84
N GLY A 14 -5.77 9.58 0.03
CA GLY A 14 -4.84 10.69 0.10
C GLY A 14 -3.43 10.34 -0.41
N ASP A 15 -2.66 11.37 -0.79
CA ASP A 15 -1.24 11.22 -1.08
C ASP A 15 -0.43 11.55 0.17
N PHE A 16 0.12 10.52 0.82
CA PHE A 16 0.94 10.67 2.02
C PHE A 16 2.43 10.91 1.76
N GLY A 17 2.82 11.26 0.52
CA GLY A 17 4.16 11.77 0.20
C GLY A 17 5.30 10.82 0.58
N ILE A 18 5.68 9.92 -0.33
CA ILE A 18 6.78 8.95 -0.11
C ILE A 18 8.11 9.50 -0.62
N LEU A 19 8.40 10.79 -0.45
CA LEU A 19 9.66 11.35 -0.92
C LEU A 19 10.61 11.56 0.26
N PRO A 20 11.92 11.29 0.08
CA PRO A 20 12.90 11.65 1.09
C PRO A 20 12.86 13.17 1.30
N GLU A 21 12.89 13.59 2.56
CA GLU A 21 12.82 15.00 2.96
C GLU A 21 13.99 15.85 2.40
N SER A 22 15.09 15.18 2.01
CA SER A 22 16.20 15.78 1.28
C SER A 22 16.80 14.83 0.24
N MET A 23 17.42 15.38 -0.81
CA MET A 23 18.17 14.60 -1.82
C MET A 23 19.61 14.28 -1.39
N SER A 24 19.90 14.29 -0.08
CA SER A 24 21.23 13.93 0.42
C SER A 24 21.53 12.46 0.14
N HIS A 25 22.82 12.12 -0.03
CA HIS A 25 23.24 10.74 -0.28
C HIS A 25 22.69 9.78 0.79
N GLY A 26 22.74 10.16 2.07
CA GLY A 26 22.20 9.37 3.18
C GLY A 26 20.70 9.17 3.09
N ALA A 27 19.93 10.22 2.78
CA ALA A 27 18.48 10.12 2.66
C ALA A 27 18.05 9.27 1.45
N VAL A 28 18.69 9.45 0.29
CA VAL A 28 18.40 8.66 -0.92
C VAL A 28 18.84 7.20 -0.76
N TYR A 29 19.99 6.96 -0.14
CA TYR A 29 20.48 5.61 0.16
C TYR A 29 19.55 4.89 1.16
N GLY A 30 19.16 5.58 2.24
CA GLY A 30 18.21 5.08 3.23
C GLY A 30 16.86 4.71 2.61
N PHE A 31 16.33 5.63 1.80
CA PHE A 31 15.10 5.45 1.03
C PHE A 31 15.14 4.22 0.09
N SER A 32 16.28 3.99 -0.55
CA SER A 32 16.41 2.98 -1.61
C SER A 32 16.80 1.59 -1.09
N LYS A 33 17.48 1.50 0.06
CA LYS A 33 18.17 0.25 0.48
C LYS A 33 18.06 -0.10 1.96
N ALA A 34 17.71 0.83 2.85
CA ALA A 34 17.83 0.61 4.29
C ALA A 34 16.53 0.87 5.09
N GLY A 35 15.36 0.80 4.44
CA GLY A 35 14.08 0.99 5.14
C GLY A 35 13.82 2.43 5.58
N GLY A 36 14.59 3.41 5.08
CA GLY A 36 14.49 4.83 5.44
C GLY A 36 13.37 5.58 4.73
N ILE A 37 12.30 4.87 4.35
CA ILE A 37 11.13 5.49 3.73
C ILE A 37 10.31 6.21 4.80
N THR A 38 9.93 7.44 4.50
CA THR A 38 9.07 8.31 5.32
C THR A 38 7.60 8.22 4.88
N GLY A 39 6.71 8.86 5.64
CA GLY A 39 5.28 8.89 5.34
C GLY A 39 4.59 7.55 5.52
N ALA A 40 3.50 7.32 4.79
CA ALA A 40 2.63 6.17 4.98
C ALA A 40 3.25 4.79 4.64
N ALA A 41 4.51 4.73 4.20
CA ALA A 41 5.25 3.48 4.04
C ALA A 41 6.23 3.20 5.19
N ALA A 42 6.45 4.16 6.10
CA ALA A 42 7.31 3.98 7.26
C ALA A 42 6.72 2.99 8.27
N LEU A 43 7.59 2.28 8.98
CA LEU A 43 7.20 1.31 10.00
C LEU A 43 6.42 1.99 11.14
N GLU A 44 6.96 3.10 11.63
CA GLU A 44 6.43 3.87 12.77
C GLU A 44 5.33 4.88 12.38
N PHE A 45 4.82 4.83 11.15
CA PHE A 45 3.75 5.74 10.74
C PHE A 45 2.46 5.45 11.53
N ASP A 46 1.90 6.52 12.12
CA ASP A 46 0.64 6.47 12.85
C ASP A 46 -0.55 6.42 11.87
N ASP A 47 -1.17 5.24 11.82
CA ASP A 47 -2.37 4.92 11.04
C ASP A 47 -3.64 4.81 11.90
N SER A 48 -3.62 5.37 13.12
CA SER A 48 -4.73 5.30 14.07
C SER A 48 -6.05 5.88 13.54
N ILE A 49 -5.98 6.95 12.74
CA ILE A 49 -7.13 7.61 12.13
C ILE A 49 -7.60 6.96 10.82
N TRP A 50 -6.91 5.91 10.34
CA TRP A 50 -7.28 5.23 9.10
C TRP A 50 -8.46 4.29 9.33
N GLU A 51 -9.33 4.23 8.33
CA GLU A 51 -10.49 3.35 8.33
C GLU A 51 -10.05 1.89 8.34
N THR A 52 -10.72 1.05 9.12
CA THR A 52 -10.53 -0.41 9.04
C THR A 52 -11.43 -0.97 7.95
N VAL A 53 -10.86 -1.66 6.96
CA VAL A 53 -11.57 -2.27 5.83
C VAL A 53 -11.18 -3.73 5.65
N ASP A 54 -12.10 -4.52 5.08
CA ASP A 54 -11.85 -5.89 4.64
C ASP A 54 -11.77 -5.94 3.11
N LEU A 55 -10.88 -6.77 2.57
CA LEU A 55 -10.72 -6.99 1.13
C LEU A 55 -11.73 -8.05 0.62
N PRO A 56 -12.19 -7.96 -0.64
CA PRO A 56 -11.87 -6.93 -1.63
C PRO A 56 -12.53 -5.58 -1.31
N HIS A 57 -11.76 -4.49 -1.46
CA HIS A 57 -12.21 -3.13 -1.19
C HIS A 57 -12.04 -2.24 -2.43
N ASP A 58 -13.12 -1.56 -2.82
CA ASP A 58 -13.14 -0.59 -3.93
C ASP A 58 -13.52 0.80 -3.40
N TRP A 59 -12.50 1.60 -3.11
CA TRP A 59 -12.67 2.98 -2.65
C TRP A 59 -13.19 3.91 -3.75
N GLN A 60 -12.98 3.58 -5.04
CA GLN A 60 -13.53 4.40 -6.11
C GLN A 60 -15.04 4.29 -6.13
N HIS A 61 -15.58 3.10 -5.86
CA HIS A 61 -17.02 2.89 -5.76
C HIS A 61 -17.71 3.78 -4.73
N SER A 62 -17.05 4.03 -3.60
CA SER A 62 -17.61 4.81 -2.49
C SER A 62 -17.50 6.33 -2.67
N GLN A 63 -16.82 6.82 -3.71
CA GLN A 63 -16.72 8.26 -3.98
C GLN A 63 -18.00 8.82 -4.61
N GLU A 64 -18.35 10.04 -4.20
CA GLU A 64 -19.37 10.85 -4.86
C GLU A 64 -19.00 11.14 -6.32
N LEU A 65 -20.03 11.32 -7.15
CA LEU A 65 -19.86 11.67 -8.55
C LEU A 65 -19.47 13.14 -8.65
N ASP A 66 -18.32 13.41 -9.26
CA ASP A 66 -17.86 14.75 -9.61
C ASP A 66 -18.02 14.94 -11.12
N LEU A 67 -19.06 15.66 -11.53
CA LEU A 67 -19.34 15.94 -12.95
C LEU A 67 -18.23 16.74 -13.66
N THR A 68 -17.27 17.29 -12.91
CA THR A 68 -16.08 17.96 -13.47
C THR A 68 -14.91 16.98 -13.71
N ALA A 69 -14.99 15.76 -13.17
CA ALA A 69 -13.99 14.72 -13.40
C ALA A 69 -14.18 14.03 -14.76
N PRO A 70 -13.14 13.36 -15.30
CA PRO A 70 -13.21 12.73 -16.61
C PRO A 70 -14.31 11.66 -16.70
N ALA A 71 -15.11 11.71 -17.78
CA ALA A 71 -16.18 10.74 -18.03
C ALA A 71 -15.64 9.31 -18.18
N ASP A 72 -14.45 9.14 -18.74
CA ASP A 72 -13.77 7.84 -18.91
C ASP A 72 -13.47 7.14 -17.57
N HIS A 73 -13.40 7.90 -16.48
CA HIS A 73 -13.24 7.40 -15.11
C HIS A 73 -14.57 7.38 -14.34
N GLY A 74 -15.70 7.47 -15.05
CA GLY A 74 -17.04 7.47 -14.44
C GLY A 74 -17.31 8.71 -13.58
N TYR A 75 -16.75 9.87 -13.93
CA TYR A 75 -16.88 11.11 -13.16
C TYR A 75 -16.30 11.02 -11.74
N ARG A 76 -15.22 10.25 -11.56
CA ARG A 76 -14.51 10.12 -10.29
C ARG A 76 -13.09 10.58 -10.42
N ARG A 77 -12.61 11.33 -9.42
CA ARG A 77 -11.24 11.82 -9.40
C ARG A 77 -10.26 10.66 -9.17
N GLY A 78 -9.19 10.64 -9.96
CA GLY A 78 -8.05 9.75 -9.75
C GLY A 78 -7.23 10.20 -8.56
N LEU A 79 -7.64 9.81 -7.36
CA LEU A 79 -6.86 10.01 -6.13
C LEU A 79 -5.93 8.82 -5.89
N LYS A 80 -4.92 9.06 -5.05
CA LYS A 80 -4.07 7.98 -4.51
C LYS A 80 -4.72 7.46 -3.24
N GLY A 81 -4.77 6.14 -3.11
CA GLY A 81 -5.27 5.46 -1.91
C GLY A 81 -4.16 4.62 -1.31
N TRP A 82 -4.19 4.49 0.02
CA TRP A 82 -3.22 3.70 0.76
C TRP A 82 -3.88 2.58 1.52
N TYR A 83 -3.22 1.43 1.52
CA TYR A 83 -3.56 0.27 2.33
C TYR A 83 -2.36 -0.07 3.23
N ARG A 84 -2.61 -0.26 4.52
CA ARG A 84 -1.61 -0.66 5.51
C ARG A 84 -2.12 -1.86 6.30
N LYS A 85 -1.21 -2.78 6.60
CA LYS A 85 -1.50 -3.93 7.47
C LYS A 85 -0.29 -4.26 8.32
N LYS A 86 -0.51 -4.34 9.63
CA LYS A 86 0.45 -4.80 10.62
C LYS A 86 0.10 -6.25 10.96
N PHE A 87 1.08 -7.13 10.96
CA PHE A 87 0.90 -8.54 11.28
C PHE A 87 2.16 -9.08 11.95
N CYS A 88 1.98 -10.10 12.79
CA CYS A 88 3.06 -10.82 13.43
C CYS A 88 3.20 -12.19 12.78
N LEU A 89 4.43 -12.71 12.72
CA LEU A 89 4.71 -14.07 12.32
C LEU A 89 4.91 -14.92 13.57
N ASP A 90 4.40 -16.15 13.56
CA ASP A 90 4.61 -17.09 14.64
C ASP A 90 6.01 -17.71 14.56
N GLU A 91 6.53 -18.19 15.69
CA GLU A 91 7.81 -18.92 15.74
C GLU A 91 7.83 -20.15 14.81
N CYS A 92 6.67 -20.72 14.51
CA CYS A 92 6.53 -21.84 13.56
C CYS A 92 6.88 -21.46 12.11
N ASP A 93 6.90 -20.18 11.76
CA ASP A 93 7.20 -19.68 10.41
C ASP A 93 8.67 -19.26 10.24
N LYS A 94 9.48 -19.31 11.30
CA LYS A 94 10.86 -18.79 11.39
C LYS A 94 11.85 -19.35 10.38
N TYR A 95 11.52 -20.43 9.68
CA TYR A 95 12.35 -21.04 8.64
C TYR A 95 11.58 -21.39 7.37
N ARG A 96 10.42 -20.76 7.19
CA ARG A 96 9.54 -21.01 6.04
C ARG A 96 9.67 -19.88 5.02
N SER A 97 9.50 -20.26 3.75
CA SER A 97 9.28 -19.27 2.69
C SER A 97 7.82 -18.83 2.73
N LEU A 98 7.62 -17.52 2.86
CA LEU A 98 6.31 -16.88 2.90
C LEU A 98 6.13 -16.04 1.64
N SER A 99 5.01 -16.21 0.96
CA SER A 99 4.62 -15.41 -0.20
C SER A 99 3.32 -14.67 0.09
N LEU A 100 3.34 -13.35 -0.07
CA LEU A 100 2.13 -12.53 -0.03
C LEU A 100 1.55 -12.43 -1.44
N VAL A 101 0.37 -13.02 -1.65
CA VAL A 101 -0.24 -13.12 -2.98
C VAL A 101 -1.45 -12.20 -3.06
N PHE A 102 -1.42 -11.26 -4.01
CA PHE A 102 -2.58 -10.47 -4.39
C PHE A 102 -3.17 -11.06 -5.67
N ASP A 103 -4.47 -11.38 -5.64
CA ASP A 103 -5.17 -11.91 -6.81
C ASP A 103 -5.39 -10.83 -7.88
N GLY A 104 -5.55 -9.57 -7.47
CA GLY A 104 -5.57 -8.41 -8.35
C GLY A 104 -5.50 -7.09 -7.60
N ILE A 105 -4.76 -6.12 -8.15
CA ILE A 105 -4.76 -4.72 -7.70
C ILE A 105 -4.96 -3.86 -8.94
N ALA A 106 -5.94 -2.95 -8.90
CA ALA A 106 -6.26 -2.07 -10.01
C ALA A 106 -5.32 -0.86 -10.05
N GLY A 107 -4.82 -0.53 -11.25
CA GLY A 107 -4.02 0.66 -11.50
C GLY A 107 -2.50 0.46 -11.31
N ILE A 108 -1.83 1.55 -10.93
CA ILE A 108 -0.40 1.58 -10.61
C ILE A 108 -0.26 1.46 -9.10
N THR A 109 0.48 0.45 -8.64
CA THR A 109 0.63 0.17 -7.21
C THR A 109 2.09 0.03 -6.85
N ASP A 110 2.50 0.66 -5.75
CA ASP A 110 3.78 0.43 -5.13
C ASP A 110 3.57 -0.35 -3.82
N ILE A 111 4.35 -1.41 -3.63
CA ILE A 111 4.27 -2.27 -2.44
C ILE A 111 5.50 -2.06 -1.58
N TYR A 112 5.26 -1.80 -0.30
CA TYR A 112 6.26 -1.57 0.73
C TYR A 112 6.09 -2.60 1.84
N LEU A 113 7.20 -3.13 2.35
CA LEU A 113 7.24 -4.00 3.52
C LEU A 113 8.33 -3.51 4.45
N ASN A 114 7.97 -3.23 5.71
CA ASN A 114 8.90 -2.74 6.74
C ASN A 114 9.76 -1.55 6.28
N GLY A 115 9.15 -0.55 5.61
CA GLY A 115 9.86 0.63 5.12
C GLY A 115 10.69 0.41 3.85
N CYS A 116 10.73 -0.80 3.29
CA CYS A 116 11.46 -1.11 2.05
C CYS A 116 10.51 -1.22 0.87
N LYS A 117 10.82 -0.57 -0.25
CA LYS A 117 10.07 -0.75 -1.50
C LYS A 117 10.42 -2.10 -2.13
N HIS A 118 9.42 -2.96 -2.31
CA HIS A 118 9.60 -4.27 -2.94
C HIS A 118 9.23 -4.29 -4.42
N ARG A 119 8.17 -3.58 -4.83
CA ARG A 119 7.70 -3.63 -6.23
C ARG A 119 6.89 -2.41 -6.62
N CYS A 120 6.94 -2.09 -7.91
CA CYS A 120 5.98 -1.26 -8.62
C CYS A 120 5.24 -2.17 -9.62
N THR A 121 3.92 -2.35 -9.48
CA THR A 121 3.10 -3.06 -10.47
C THR A 121 2.35 -2.06 -11.32
N ARG A 122 2.50 -2.17 -12.65
CA ARG A 122 1.61 -1.54 -13.63
C ARG A 122 0.71 -2.64 -14.18
N GLY A 123 -0.53 -2.73 -13.69
CA GLY A 123 -1.49 -3.77 -14.08
C GLY A 123 -1.50 -5.03 -13.22
N THR A 124 -2.65 -5.72 -13.25
CA THR A 124 -3.00 -6.88 -12.42
C THR A 124 -2.12 -8.09 -12.76
N ASN A 125 -1.21 -8.49 -11.87
CA ASN A 125 -0.65 -9.85 -11.92
C ASN A 125 -0.02 -10.29 -10.58
N LYS A 126 -0.14 -11.60 -10.35
CA LYS A 126 0.20 -12.34 -9.12
C LYS A 126 1.65 -12.15 -8.66
N ILE A 127 1.84 -12.07 -7.34
CA ILE A 127 3.14 -12.10 -6.67
C ILE A 127 3.54 -13.56 -6.41
N LYS A 128 4.79 -13.93 -6.69
CA LYS A 128 5.44 -15.15 -6.19
C LYS A 128 6.43 -14.78 -5.10
#